data_AF-A0A519S0P4-F1
#
_entry.id   AF-A0A519S0P4-F1
#
_cell.length_a   1.000
_cell.length_b   1.000
_cell.length_c   1.000
_cell.angle_alpha   90.00
_cell.angle_beta   90.00
_cell.angle_gamma   90.00
#
_symmetry.space_group_name_H-M   'P 1'
#
loop_
_entity.id
_entity.type
_entity.pdbx_description
1 polymer ?
#
loop_
_entity_poly.entity_id
_entity_poly.type
_entity_poly.pdbx_seq_one_letter_code
_entity_poly.pdbx_strand_id
1 'polypeptide(L)'
;MKITIQPFTTVLPLEEKTALYNILKRCEEDLLRRNPSFTDVILELKQVPLLSSSLTVRHSIIDDETKLKIVLNFNKKPAGEKLYGVIANELDLIKKEL
;
A
#
# COMPACT_ATOMS: atom_id res chain seq x y z
N MET A 1 -9.12 -6.78 10.16
CA MET A 1 -9.03 -6.19 8.81
C MET A 1 -8.36 -7.18 7.86
N LYS A 2 -8.83 -7.29 6.62
CA LYS A 2 -8.22 -8.14 5.59
C LYS A 2 -7.18 -7.35 4.82
N ILE A 3 -5.96 -7.87 4.70
CA ILE A 3 -4.87 -7.23 3.95
C ILE A 3 -4.67 -7.99 2.64
N THR A 4 -4.80 -7.27 1.52
CA THR A 4 -4.64 -7.83 0.17
C THR A 4 -3.48 -7.13 -0.52
N ILE A 5 -2.49 -7.90 -0.97
CA ILE A 5 -1.35 -7.38 -1.75
C ILE A 5 -1.50 -7.90 -3.18
N GLN A 6 -1.76 -7.00 -4.11
CA GLN A 6 -1.90 -7.27 -5.53
C GLN A 6 -0.57 -6.94 -6.24
N PRO A 7 0.15 -7.94 -6.75
CA PRO A 7 1.44 -7.73 -7.38
C PRO A 7 1.29 -7.17 -8.81
N PHE A 8 2.34 -6.50 -9.29
CA PHE A 8 2.39 -5.96 -10.65
C PHE A 8 2.62 -7.02 -11.74
N THR A 9 3.08 -8.22 -11.35
CA THR A 9 3.29 -9.41 -12.20
C THR A 9 2.88 -10.67 -11.44
N THR A 10 2.91 -11.83 -12.12
CA THR A 10 2.38 -13.11 -11.62
C THR A 10 2.96 -13.58 -10.30
N VAL A 11 4.15 -13.12 -9.87
CA VAL A 11 4.74 -13.53 -8.58
C VAL A 11 5.57 -12.41 -7.96
N LEU A 12 5.12 -11.89 -6.81
CA LEU A 12 5.99 -11.15 -5.89
C LEU A 12 6.76 -12.16 -5.02
N PRO A 13 8.08 -12.03 -4.81
CA PRO A 13 8.82 -12.90 -3.92
C PRO A 13 8.16 -12.97 -2.53
N LEU A 14 8.18 -14.16 -1.92
CA LEU A 14 7.53 -14.40 -0.62
C LEU A 14 8.04 -13.44 0.46
N GLU A 15 9.35 -13.16 0.45
CA GLU A 15 9.98 -12.23 1.39
C GLU A 15 9.43 -10.81 1.25
N GLU A 16 9.30 -10.31 0.00
CA GLU A 16 8.73 -8.98 -0.26
C GLU A 16 7.25 -8.90 0.13
N LYS A 17 6.48 -9.95 -0.18
CA LYS A 17 5.08 -10.05 0.23
C LYS A 17 4.94 -10.04 1.75
N THR A 18 5.80 -10.75 2.46
CA THR A 18 5.81 -10.83 3.93
C THR A 18 6.21 -9.50 4.55
N ALA A 19 7.24 -8.84 4.02
CA ALA A 19 7.67 -7.52 4.48
C ALA A 19 6.55 -6.48 4.34
N LEU A 20 5.91 -6.40 3.16
CA LEU A 20 4.77 -5.52 2.92
C LEU A 20 3.59 -5.82 3.82
N TYR A 21 3.27 -7.10 4.00
CA TYR A 21 2.19 -7.51 4.90
C TYR A 21 2.47 -7.06 6.33
N ASN A 22 3.70 -7.24 6.82
CA ASN A 22 4.08 -6.82 8.17
C ASN A 22 3.98 -5.30 8.37
N ILE A 23 4.36 -4.50 7.36
CA ILE A 23 4.22 -3.04 7.40
C ILE A 23 2.74 -2.63 7.52
N LEU A 24 1.87 -3.22 6.69
CA LEU A 24 0.44 -2.95 6.71
C LEU A 24 -0.20 -3.43 8.03
N LYS A 25 0.18 -4.62 8.50
CA LYS A 25 -0.32 -5.23 9.74
C LYS A 25 0.03 -4.39 10.96
N ARG A 26 1.24 -3.83 11.03
CA ARG A 26 1.65 -2.90 12.11
C ARG A 26 0.80 -1.63 12.16
N CYS A 27 0.19 -1.24 11.04
CA CYS A 27 -0.66 -0.05 10.97
C CYS A 27 -2.15 -0.37 11.17
N GLU A 28 -2.55 -1.64 11.22
CA GLU A 28 -3.97 -2.03 11.30
C GLU A 28 -4.66 -1.43 12.52
N GLU A 29 -4.09 -1.55 13.72
CA GLU A 29 -4.74 -1.05 14.93
C GLU A 29 -4.90 0.48 14.90
N ASP A 30 -3.90 1.22 14.41
CA ASP A 30 -3.99 2.67 14.28
C ASP A 30 -5.04 3.08 13.24
N LEU A 31 -5.10 2.38 12.11
CA LEU A 31 -6.08 2.64 11.06
C LEU A 31 -7.49 2.38 11.56
N LEU A 32 -7.72 1.28 12.29
CA LEU A 32 -9.01 0.96 12.90
C LEU A 32 -9.41 1.94 14.01
N ARG A 33 -8.45 2.48 14.76
CA ARG A 33 -8.72 3.51 15.78
C ARG A 33 -9.21 4.82 15.16
N ARG A 34 -8.70 5.18 13.97
CA ARG A 34 -9.09 6.41 13.26
C ARG A 34 -10.35 6.23 12.44
N ASN A 35 -10.45 5.12 11.71
CA ASN A 35 -11.65 4.73 10.99
C ASN A 35 -12.05 3.28 11.36
N PRO A 36 -12.98 3.11 12.31
CA PRO A 36 -13.41 1.78 12.76
C PRO A 36 -14.21 1.01 11.70
N SER A 37 -14.67 1.69 10.64
CA SER A 37 -15.40 1.06 9.52
C SER A 37 -14.48 0.31 8.56
N PHE A 38 -13.15 0.39 8.71
CA PHE A 38 -12.22 -0.29 7.83
C PHE A 38 -12.27 -1.81 7.96
N THR A 39 -12.66 -2.46 6.87
CA THR A 39 -12.67 -3.92 6.75
C THR A 39 -11.47 -4.44 5.97
N ASP A 40 -10.99 -3.68 4.99
CA ASP A 40 -9.92 -4.13 4.08
C ASP A 40 -8.87 -3.05 3.81
N VAL A 41 -7.62 -3.50 3.64
CA VAL A 41 -6.52 -2.72 3.07
C VAL A 41 -6.01 -3.42 1.83
N ILE A 42 -6.00 -2.70 0.71
CA ILE A 42 -5.61 -3.21 -0.60
C ILE A 42 -4.36 -2.46 -1.05
N LEU A 43 -3.23 -3.16 -1.12
CA LEU A 43 -2.00 -2.64 -1.72
C LEU A 43 -1.88 -3.15 -3.16
N GLU A 44 -1.94 -2.24 -4.12
CA GLU A 44 -1.85 -2.55 -5.54
C GLU A 44 -0.53 -2.02 -6.11
N LEU A 45 0.32 -2.94 -6.57
CA LEU A 45 1.57 -2.62 -7.24
C LEU A 45 1.32 -2.61 -8.75
N LYS A 46 1.65 -1.51 -9.42
CA LYS A 46 1.46 -1.35 -10.87
C LYS A 46 2.74 -0.89 -11.55
N GLN A 47 3.16 -1.66 -12.55
CA GLN A 47 4.20 -1.21 -13.46
C GLN A 47 3.56 -0.45 -14.61
N VAL A 48 3.82 0.85 -14.67
CA VAL A 48 3.26 1.75 -15.69
C VAL A 48 4.37 2.62 -16.26
N PRO A 49 4.37 2.91 -17.58
CA PRO A 49 5.34 3.81 -18.18
C PRO A 49 5.09 5.23 -17.68
N LEU A 50 5.83 5.63 -16.64
CA LEU A 50 5.77 6.98 -16.07
C LEU A 50 6.77 7.87 -16.80
N LEU A 51 6.28 8.94 -17.43
CA LEU A 51 7.08 9.90 -18.20
C LEU A 51 7.93 10.82 -17.32
N SER A 52 7.50 11.10 -16.08
CA SER A 52 8.04 12.19 -15.25
C SER A 52 8.56 11.75 -13.87
N SER A 53 8.25 10.54 -13.40
CA SER A 53 8.68 10.08 -12.07
C SER A 53 8.91 8.57 -12.04
N SER A 54 9.99 8.14 -11.40
CA SER A 54 10.32 6.71 -11.32
C SER A 54 9.34 5.89 -10.47
N LEU A 55 8.63 6.55 -9.56
CA LEU A 55 7.74 5.96 -8.56
C LEU A 55 6.68 6.99 -8.14
N THR A 56 5.43 6.57 -8.00
CA THR A 56 4.33 7.38 -7.49
C THR A 56 3.44 6.52 -6.62
N VAL A 57 3.10 6.99 -5.43
CA VAL A 57 2.14 6.34 -4.54
C VAL A 57 0.90 7.22 -4.41
N ARG A 58 -0.27 6.59 -4.33
CA ARG A 58 -1.55 7.25 -4.05
C ARG A 58 -2.38 6.35 -3.17
N HIS A 59 -3.11 6.93 -2.24
CA HIS A 59 -4.13 6.22 -1.49
C HIS A 59 -5.53 6.77 -1.79
N SER A 60 -6.54 5.96 -1.54
CA SER A 60 -7.95 6.34 -1.67
C SER A 60 -8.77 5.45 -0.75
N ILE A 61 -9.81 6.00 -0.16
CA ILE A 61 -10.81 5.21 0.55
C ILE A 61 -11.94 4.89 -0.45
N ILE A 62 -12.32 3.63 -0.54
CA ILE A 62 -13.31 3.11 -1.48
C ILE A 62 -14.33 2.23 -0.77
N ASP A 63 -15.35 1.79 -1.50
CA ASP A 63 -16.43 0.93 -0.99
C ASP A 63 -17.08 1.53 0.27
N ASP A 64 -17.63 2.74 0.12
CA ASP A 64 -18.39 3.42 1.18
C ASP A 64 -17.58 3.65 2.46
N GLU A 65 -16.33 4.12 2.28
CA GLU A 65 -15.40 4.41 3.36
C GLU A 65 -14.89 3.19 4.16
N THR A 66 -15.15 1.97 3.69
CA THR A 66 -14.78 0.73 4.40
C THR A 66 -13.47 0.11 3.94
N LYS A 67 -12.91 0.52 2.79
CA LYS A 67 -11.66 -0.07 2.27
C LYS A 67 -10.64 0.98 1.92
N LEU A 68 -9.42 0.79 2.43
CA LEU A 68 -8.28 1.64 2.08
C LEU A 68 -7.51 1.00 0.92
N LYS A 69 -7.47 1.67 -0.23
CA LYS A 69 -6.69 1.25 -1.39
C LYS A 69 -5.45 2.12 -1.55
N ILE A 70 -4.27 1.49 -1.54
CA ILE A 70 -2.98 2.12 -1.80
C ILE A 70 -2.47 1.60 -3.14
N VAL A 71 -2.28 2.49 -4.10
CA VAL A 71 -1.79 2.18 -5.44
C VAL A 71 -0.38 2.75 -5.59
N LEU A 72 0.58 1.87 -5.84
CA LEU A 72 1.96 2.23 -6.07
C LEU A 72 2.33 1.94 -7.53
N ASN A 73 2.58 3.01 -8.27
CA ASN A 73 2.92 3.02 -9.68
C ASN A 73 4.44 3.21 -9.85
N PHE A 74 5.08 2.42 -10.71
CA PHE A 74 6.51 2.57 -11.02
C PHE A 74 6.82 2.20 -12.47
N ASN A 75 7.87 2.81 -13.02
CA ASN A 75 8.30 2.51 -14.38
C ASN A 75 9.15 1.23 -14.46
N LYS A 76 10.01 1.03 -13.45
CA LYS A 76 10.80 -0.18 -13.23
C LYS A 76 10.69 -0.60 -11.77
N LYS A 77 10.69 -1.91 -11.49
CA LYS A 77 10.60 -2.44 -10.13
C LYS A 77 11.63 -1.74 -9.22
N PRO A 78 11.20 -1.00 -8.19
CA PRO A 78 12.11 -0.37 -7.25
C PRO A 78 12.77 -1.44 -6.37
N ALA A 79 13.93 -1.10 -5.78
CA ALA A 79 14.50 -1.93 -4.72
C ALA A 79 13.50 -2.08 -3.57
N GLY A 80 13.49 -3.27 -2.93
CA GLY A 80 12.55 -3.58 -1.85
C GLY A 80 12.54 -2.53 -0.74
N GLU A 81 13.72 -2.07 -0.30
CA GLU A 81 13.85 -1.04 0.73
C GLU A 81 13.15 0.27 0.36
N LYS A 82 13.30 0.72 -0.90
CA LYS A 82 12.65 1.94 -1.39
C LYS A 82 11.13 1.76 -1.46
N LEU A 83 10.67 0.59 -1.86
CA LEU A 83 9.26 0.23 -1.89
C LEU A 83 8.65 0.28 -0.47
N TYR A 84 9.32 -0.36 0.49
CA TYR A 84 8.87 -0.43 1.88
C TYR A 84 8.83 0.95 2.54
N GLY A 85 9.87 1.76 2.34
CA GLY A 85 9.93 3.11 2.87
C GLY A 85 8.80 4.00 2.34
N VAL A 86 8.48 3.89 1.05
CA VAL A 86 7.40 4.68 0.44
C VAL A 86 6.04 4.26 0.96
N ILE A 87 5.78 2.96 1.12
CA ILE A 87 4.52 2.47 1.70
C ILE A 87 4.39 2.86 3.18
N ALA A 88 5.46 2.74 3.96
CA ALA A 88 5.46 3.14 5.37
C ALA A 88 5.19 4.65 5.52
N ASN A 89 5.82 5.48 4.69
CA ASN A 89 5.59 6.92 4.69
C ASN A 89 4.15 7.27 4.27
N GLU A 90 3.61 6.61 3.24
CA GLU A 90 2.22 6.82 2.82
C GLU A 90 1.23 6.44 3.92
N LEU A 91 1.46 5.34 4.64
CA LEU A 91 0.63 4.93 5.76
C LEU A 91 0.66 5.95 6.92
N ASP A 92 1.80 6.58 7.17
CA ASP A 92 1.89 7.65 8.17
C ASP A 92 1.09 8.90 7.76
N LEU A 93 1.12 9.25 6.48
CA LEU A 93 0.31 10.34 5.91
C LEU A 93 -1.19 10.04 6.02
N ILE A 94 -1.61 8.85 5.58
CA ILE A 94 -3.01 8.39 5.68
C ILE A 94 -3.50 8.49 7.12
N LYS A 95 -2.69 8.01 8.08
CA LYS A 95 -3.04 8.13 9.49
C LYS A 95 -3.26 9.59 9.87
N LYS A 96 -2.45 10.55 9.42
CA LYS A 96 -2.63 11.96 9.77
C LYS A 96 -3.86 12.61 9.10
N GLU A 97 -4.25 12.13 7.94
CA GLU A 97 -5.39 12.64 7.16
C GLU A 97 -6.75 12.06 7.60
N LEU A 98 -6.75 10.89 8.24
CA LEU A 98 -7.91 10.25 8.90
C LEU A 98 -8.16 10.80 10.31
#